data_AF-A0A6M1Y8S5-F1
#
_entry.id   AF-A0A6M1Y8S5-F1
#
_cell.length_a   1.000
_cell.length_b   1.000
_cell.length_c   1.000
_cell.angle_alpha   90.00
_cell.angle_beta   90.00
_cell.angle_gamma   90.00
#
_symmetry.space_group_name_H-M   'P 1'
#
loop_
_entity.id
_entity.type
_entity.pdbx_description
1 polymer ?
#
loop_
_entity_poly.entity_id
_entity_poly.type
_entity_poly.pdbx_seq_one_letter_code
_entity_poly.pdbx_strand_id
1 'polypeptide(L)'
;MNIALPQMCESYLPIEGLWIVTFIRGSGGGSITGTAVFRDELVLGGDNERCYIGEYRTTDAAIEGKIDLPLHTQIKEPSCFFGNVQEPVVSFSLKREREGIFGYIGDAEIQNAVDVCRSFTIALQRAYRLD
;
A
#
# COMPACT_ATOMS: atom_id res chain seq x y z
N MET A 1 5.20 27.15 40.08
CA MET A 1 4.29 26.07 39.69
C MET A 1 4.63 25.72 38.26
N ASN A 2 5.48 24.72 38.03
CA ASN A 2 5.87 24.31 36.69
C ASN A 2 4.71 23.53 36.10
N ILE A 3 4.07 24.08 35.07
CA ILE A 3 3.11 23.36 34.25
C ILE A 3 3.96 22.44 33.38
N ALA A 4 4.02 21.16 33.73
CA ALA A 4 4.60 20.15 32.86
C ALA A 4 3.78 20.17 31.56
N LEU A 5 4.44 20.50 30.44
CA LEU A 5 3.88 20.23 29.13
C LEU A 5 3.54 18.74 29.09
N PRO A 6 2.39 18.34 28.51
CA PRO A 6 2.10 16.92 28.33
C PRO A 6 3.30 16.30 27.63
N GLN A 7 3.86 15.23 28.18
CA GLN A 7 4.76 14.37 27.42
C GLN A 7 4.00 14.04 26.14
N MET A 8 4.50 14.51 25.01
CA MET A 8 4.04 14.07 23.70
C MET A 8 4.18 12.55 23.75
N CYS A 9 3.04 11.86 23.94
CA CYS A 9 2.94 10.43 23.78
C CYS A 9 3.60 10.14 22.43
N GLU A 10 4.63 9.29 22.42
CA GLU A 10 5.31 8.86 21.19
C GLU A 10 4.24 8.42 20.20
N SER A 11 3.89 9.34 19.32
CA SER A 11 2.68 9.24 18.53
C SER A 11 2.98 8.24 17.45
N TYR A 12 2.56 6.98 17.68
CA TYR A 12 2.32 5.97 16.67
C TYR A 12 1.81 6.69 15.42
N LEU A 13 2.59 6.74 14.34
CA LEU A 13 2.03 7.08 13.04
C LEU A 13 1.23 5.84 12.64
N PRO A 14 -0.11 5.87 12.69
CA PRO A 14 -0.90 4.72 12.28
C PRO A 14 -0.66 4.54 10.78
N ILE A 15 -0.22 3.35 10.38
CA ILE A 15 -0.13 3.00 8.95
C ILE A 15 -1.51 2.73 8.36
N GLU A 16 -2.52 2.53 9.21
CA GLU A 16 -3.92 2.38 8.82
C GLU A 16 -4.38 3.59 7.98
N GLY A 17 -5.04 3.34 6.85
CA GLY A 17 -5.61 4.37 5.99
C GLY A 17 -5.23 4.24 4.51
N LEU A 18 -5.59 5.27 3.73
CA LEU A 18 -5.33 5.35 2.30
C LEU A 18 -4.02 6.10 1.99
N TRP A 19 -3.20 5.49 1.15
CA TRP A 19 -1.85 5.97 0.82
C TRP A 19 -1.59 5.95 -0.68
N ILE A 20 -0.79 6.91 -1.14
CA ILE A 20 -0.04 6.74 -2.39
C ILE A 20 1.18 5.86 -2.10
N VAL A 21 1.35 4.81 -2.89
CA VAL A 21 2.50 3.92 -2.80
C VAL A 21 3.37 4.07 -4.04
N THR A 22 4.67 4.17 -3.83
CA THR A 22 5.66 4.27 -4.91
C THR A 22 6.66 3.14 -4.81
N PHE A 23 6.68 2.29 -5.83
CA PHE A 23 7.69 1.26 -5.99
C PHE A 23 8.86 1.81 -6.81
N ILE A 24 10.08 1.59 -6.33
CA ILE A 24 11.31 2.06 -6.98
C ILE A 24 12.21 0.86 -7.26
N ARG A 25 12.62 0.70 -8.52
CA ARG A 25 13.46 -0.44 -8.93
C ARG A 25 14.94 -0.06 -8.90
N GLY A 26 15.60 -0.19 -7.75
CA GLY A 26 17.06 -0.13 -7.61
C GLY A 26 17.75 1.08 -8.26
N SER A 27 19.09 1.06 -8.33
CA SER A 27 19.88 2.16 -8.92
C SER A 27 19.81 2.13 -10.46
N GLY A 28 18.83 2.85 -11.02
CA GLY A 28 18.67 3.07 -12.46
C GLY A 28 17.37 2.53 -13.07
N GLY A 29 16.50 1.88 -12.29
CA GLY A 29 15.17 1.48 -12.76
C GLY A 29 14.14 2.59 -12.58
N GLY A 30 13.03 2.48 -13.33
CA GLY A 30 11.89 3.39 -13.22
C GLY A 30 11.20 3.33 -11.85
N SER A 31 10.09 4.04 -11.73
CA SER A 31 9.17 3.96 -10.61
C SER A 31 7.75 3.67 -11.09
N ILE A 32 6.96 3.02 -10.24
CA ILE A 32 5.51 2.86 -10.42
C ILE A 32 4.84 3.48 -9.20
N THR A 33 3.78 4.25 -9.45
CA THR A 33 2.95 4.84 -8.41
C THR A 33 1.56 4.24 -8.50
N GLY A 34 1.00 3.90 -7.35
CA GLY A 34 -0.36 3.42 -7.20
C GLY A 34 -0.96 3.91 -5.89
N THR A 35 -2.06 3.28 -5.50
CA THR A 35 -2.78 3.60 -4.27
C THR A 35 -2.97 2.32 -3.46
N ALA A 36 -2.82 2.40 -2.14
CA ALA A 36 -3.06 1.27 -1.25
C ALA A 36 -3.79 1.72 0.03
N VAL A 37 -4.72 0.90 0.48
CA VAL A 37 -5.29 0.94 1.81
C VAL A 37 -4.58 -0.10 2.66
N PHE A 38 -4.08 0.36 3.79
CA PHE A 38 -3.59 -0.48 4.87
C PHE A 38 -4.69 -0.51 5.90
N ARG A 39 -5.23 -1.70 6.19
CA ARG A 39 -6.26 -1.83 7.21
C ARG A 39 -6.28 -3.20 7.85
N ASP A 40 -6.31 -3.27 9.17
CA ASP A 40 -6.50 -4.52 9.91
C ASP A 40 -5.52 -5.63 9.43
N GLU A 41 -4.23 -5.28 9.32
CA GLU A 41 -3.15 -6.15 8.81
C GLU A 41 -3.23 -6.51 7.32
N LEU A 42 -4.17 -5.95 6.57
CA LEU A 42 -4.33 -6.15 5.12
C LEU A 42 -3.81 -4.96 4.31
N VAL A 43 -3.18 -5.25 3.17
CA VAL A 43 -2.84 -4.26 2.15
C VAL A 43 -3.66 -4.54 0.89
N LEU A 44 -4.54 -3.61 0.53
CA LEU A 44 -5.33 -3.68 -0.70
C LEU A 44 -5.08 -2.44 -1.54
N GLY A 45 -4.87 -2.60 -2.84
CA GLY A 45 -4.40 -1.50 -3.65
C GLY A 45 -4.37 -1.76 -5.13
N GLY A 46 -3.72 -0.86 -5.83
CA GLY A 46 -3.29 -1.10 -7.18
C GLY A 46 -2.79 0.13 -7.92
N ASP A 47 -2.38 -0.11 -9.14
CA ASP A 47 -2.05 0.90 -10.15
C ASP A 47 -2.83 0.61 -11.44
N ASN A 48 -2.38 1.25 -12.53
CA ASN A 48 -2.98 1.11 -13.85
C ASN A 48 -2.93 -0.31 -14.42
N GLU A 49 -2.03 -1.18 -13.94
CA GLU A 49 -1.81 -2.53 -14.49
C GLU A 49 -2.09 -3.66 -13.49
N ARG A 50 -1.78 -3.44 -12.20
CA ARG A 50 -1.75 -4.49 -11.16
C ARG A 50 -2.59 -4.15 -9.95
N CYS A 51 -3.21 -5.18 -9.37
CA CYS A 51 -3.81 -5.12 -8.04
C CYS A 51 -2.73 -5.35 -7.00
N TYR A 52 -2.87 -4.76 -5.82
CA TYR A 52 -2.03 -5.04 -4.65
C TYR A 52 -2.91 -5.79 -3.66
N ILE A 53 -2.53 -7.01 -3.30
CA ILE A 53 -3.27 -7.83 -2.36
C ILE A 53 -2.26 -8.48 -1.43
N GLY A 54 -2.34 -8.21 -0.14
CA GLY A 54 -1.32 -8.68 0.77
C GLY A 54 -1.64 -8.46 2.23
N GLU A 55 -0.64 -8.76 3.03
CA GLU A 55 -0.68 -8.63 4.48
C GLU A 55 0.52 -7.83 4.96
N TYR A 56 0.34 -7.13 6.06
CA TYR A 56 1.42 -6.44 6.76
C TYR A 56 1.32 -6.67 8.25
N ARG A 57 2.47 -6.51 8.91
CA ARG A 57 2.58 -6.46 10.37
C ARG A 57 3.32 -5.21 10.77
N THR A 58 2.97 -4.70 11.94
CA THR A 58 3.67 -3.58 12.55
C THR A 58 4.49 -4.09 13.72
N THR A 59 5.78 -3.76 13.73
CA THR A 59 6.72 -4.04 14.82
C THR A 59 7.21 -2.72 15.41
N ASP A 60 7.94 -2.77 16.52
CA ASP A 60 8.51 -1.57 17.14
C ASP A 60 9.47 -0.81 16.22
N ALA A 61 10.16 -1.52 15.31
CA ALA A 61 11.20 -0.95 14.45
C ALA A 61 10.70 -0.64 13.02
N ALA A 62 9.70 -1.37 12.53
CA ALA A 62 9.30 -1.32 11.12
C ALA A 62 7.87 -1.80 10.88
N ILE A 63 7.33 -1.41 9.74
CA ILE A 63 6.17 -2.05 9.12
C ILE A 63 6.69 -2.97 8.02
N GLU A 64 6.30 -4.23 8.05
CA GLU A 64 6.76 -5.24 7.10
C GLU A 64 5.56 -5.94 6.48
N GLY A 65 5.66 -6.33 5.22
CA GLY A 65 4.56 -7.05 4.59
C GLY A 65 4.95 -7.73 3.29
N LYS A 66 3.96 -8.41 2.73
CA LYS A 66 4.06 -9.20 1.51
C LYS A 66 2.83 -8.94 0.66
N ILE A 67 3.03 -8.60 -0.60
CA ILE A 67 1.98 -8.22 -1.54
C ILE A 67 2.10 -9.05 -2.81
N ASP A 68 1.00 -9.69 -3.19
CA ASP A 68 0.79 -10.29 -4.49
C ASP A 68 0.32 -9.21 -5.47
N LEU A 69 0.87 -9.23 -6.68
CA LEU A 69 0.71 -8.16 -7.67
C LEU A 69 0.07 -8.65 -8.99
N PRO A 70 -1.09 -9.33 -8.96
CA PRO A 70 -1.68 -9.89 -10.17
C PRO A 70 -2.07 -8.78 -11.16
N LEU A 71 -1.91 -9.08 -12.45
CA LEU A 71 -2.44 -8.23 -13.51
C LEU A 71 -3.97 -8.20 -13.49
N HIS A 72 -4.56 -7.01 -13.60
CA HIS A 72 -6.03 -6.86 -13.78
C HIS A 72 -6.43 -6.41 -15.17
N THR A 73 -5.46 -5.93 -15.95
CA THR A 73 -5.69 -5.44 -17.30
C THR A 73 -5.38 -6.50 -18.35
N GLN A 74 -6.13 -6.48 -19.46
CA GLN A 74 -5.83 -7.27 -20.66
C GLN A 74 -4.85 -6.54 -21.61
N ILE A 75 -3.77 -5.96 -21.08
CA ILE A 75 -2.75 -5.28 -21.90
C ILE A 75 -1.91 -6.35 -22.61
N LYS A 76 -1.66 -6.16 -23.91
CA LYS A 76 -0.88 -7.10 -24.73
C LYS A 76 0.56 -7.25 -24.26
N GLU A 77 1.13 -6.18 -23.69
CA GLU A 77 2.50 -6.10 -23.19
C GLU A 77 2.49 -5.40 -21.81
N PRO A 78 2.21 -6.13 -20.71
CA PRO A 78 2.25 -5.56 -19.37
C PRO A 78 3.67 -5.14 -18.98
N SER A 79 3.82 -4.15 -18.10
CA SER A 79 5.15 -3.75 -17.64
C SER A 79 5.87 -4.90 -16.92
N CYS A 80 7.14 -5.06 -17.25
CA CYS A 80 8.05 -6.02 -16.60
C CYS A 80 8.72 -5.42 -15.35
N PHE A 81 8.10 -4.40 -14.74
CA PHE A 81 8.64 -3.70 -13.58
C PHE A 81 8.90 -4.66 -12.41
N PHE A 82 7.93 -5.53 -12.12
CA PHE A 82 8.01 -6.60 -11.12
C PHE A 82 8.52 -7.93 -11.69
N GLY A 83 9.17 -7.92 -12.86
CA GLY A 83 9.60 -9.10 -13.60
C GLY A 83 8.55 -9.66 -14.57
N ASN A 84 8.89 -10.74 -15.27
CA ASN A 84 8.05 -11.35 -16.32
C ASN A 84 7.03 -12.38 -15.76
N VAL A 85 6.74 -12.32 -14.46
CA VAL A 85 5.81 -13.25 -13.82
C VAL A 85 4.41 -12.63 -13.81
N GLN A 86 3.39 -13.44 -14.12
CA GLN A 86 2.00 -13.01 -14.18
C GLN A 86 1.50 -12.52 -12.80
N GLU A 87 1.94 -13.19 -11.74
CA GLU A 87 1.64 -12.88 -10.34
C GLU A 87 2.96 -12.78 -9.53
N PRO A 88 3.67 -11.65 -9.63
CA PRO A 88 4.85 -11.42 -8.82
C PRO A 88 4.44 -11.14 -7.38
N VAL A 89 5.32 -11.53 -6.48
CA VAL A 89 5.15 -11.37 -5.03
C VAL A 89 6.30 -10.51 -4.52
N VAL A 90 5.98 -9.44 -3.80
CA VAL A 90 6.96 -8.48 -3.30
C VAL A 90 6.87 -8.38 -1.79
N SER A 91 8.01 -8.55 -1.12
CA SER A 91 8.16 -8.22 0.29
C SER A 91 8.61 -6.76 0.46
N PHE A 92 8.10 -6.07 1.46
CA PHE A 92 8.50 -4.71 1.80
C PHE A 92 8.82 -4.57 3.28
N SER A 93 9.68 -3.59 3.61
CA SER A 93 9.97 -3.17 4.98
C SER A 93 10.14 -1.65 4.98
N LEU A 94 9.31 -0.98 5.78
CA LEU A 94 9.32 0.47 6.00
C LEU A 94 9.92 0.73 7.37
N LYS A 95 11.18 1.18 7.41
CA LYS A 95 11.85 1.59 8.65
C LYS A 95 11.21 2.86 9.19
N ARG A 96 10.89 2.88 10.48
CA ARG A 96 10.30 4.05 11.17
C ARG A 96 11.25 5.24 11.31
N GLU A 97 12.56 5.04 11.12
CA GLU A 97 13.62 6.06 11.35
C GLU A 97 13.69 7.19 10.32
N ARG A 98 12.84 7.19 9.30
CA ARG A 98 12.59 8.40 8.54
C ARG A 98 11.32 8.99 9.10
N GLU A 99 11.44 10.17 9.73
CA GLU A 99 10.36 11.17 9.89
C GLU A 99 9.84 11.62 8.51
N GLY A 100 9.53 10.66 7.66
CA GLY A 100 8.95 10.85 6.35
C GLY A 100 7.51 11.19 6.60
N ILE A 101 7.13 12.40 6.22
CA ILE A 101 5.74 12.76 5.99
C ILE A 101 5.25 11.79 4.92
N PHE A 102 4.60 10.72 5.35
CA PHE A 102 3.90 9.84 4.44
C PHE A 102 2.69 10.63 3.92
N GLY A 103 2.45 10.61 2.60
CA GLY A 103 1.29 11.25 2.00
C GLY A 103 0.01 10.49 2.38
N TYR A 104 -0.50 10.76 3.57
CA TYR A 104 -1.77 10.23 4.05
C TYR A 104 -2.90 10.98 3.35
N ILE A 105 -3.80 10.25 2.70
CA ILE A 105 -4.88 10.84 1.90
C ILE A 105 -6.23 10.81 2.66
N GLY A 106 -6.24 10.26 3.87
CA GLY A 106 -7.42 10.23 4.74
C GLY A 106 -7.93 8.83 5.05
N ASP A 107 -8.81 8.76 6.05
CA ASP A 107 -9.69 7.63 6.31
C ASP A 107 -10.81 7.70 5.28
N ALA A 108 -10.54 7.22 4.06
CA ALA A 108 -11.50 7.31 2.98
C ALA A 108 -12.69 6.38 3.27
N GLU A 109 -13.85 6.95 3.62
CA GLU A 109 -15.14 6.28 3.39
C GLU A 109 -15.30 6.11 1.88
N ILE A 110 -15.09 4.88 1.39
CA ILE A 110 -15.29 4.53 -0.02
C ILE A 110 -16.80 4.48 -0.27
N GLN A 111 -17.40 5.63 -0.58
CA GLN A 111 -18.85 5.73 -0.77
C GLN A 111 -19.32 5.11 -2.09
N ASN A 112 -18.43 4.97 -3.08
CA ASN A 112 -18.70 4.29 -4.33
C ASN A 112 -17.40 3.69 -4.89
N ALA A 113 -17.28 2.35 -4.90
CA ALA A 113 -16.16 1.61 -5.49
C ALA A 113 -15.99 1.79 -7.02
N VAL A 114 -16.64 2.81 -7.59
CA VAL A 114 -16.68 3.14 -9.02
C VAL A 114 -15.60 4.16 -9.38
N ASP A 115 -15.12 4.98 -8.44
CA ASP A 115 -14.05 5.97 -8.65
C ASP A 115 -12.67 5.53 -8.16
N VAL A 116 -12.58 4.40 -7.45
CA VAL A 116 -11.27 3.80 -7.14
C VAL A 116 -10.81 3.02 -8.37
N CYS A 117 -9.52 3.14 -8.73
CA CYS A 117 -8.96 2.48 -9.91
C CYS A 117 -9.40 1.00 -9.98
N ARG A 118 -9.71 0.49 -11.18
CA ARG A 118 -10.22 -0.87 -11.40
C ARG A 118 -9.42 -1.96 -10.68
N SER A 119 -8.11 -1.75 -10.52
CA SER A 119 -7.24 -2.61 -9.72
C SER A 119 -7.69 -2.73 -8.26
N PHE A 120 -8.02 -1.61 -7.63
CA PHE A 120 -8.45 -1.55 -6.25
C PHE A 120 -9.77 -2.30 -6.02
N THR A 121 -10.75 -2.12 -6.93
CA THR A 121 -12.02 -2.85 -6.87
C THR A 121 -11.82 -4.35 -7.00
N ILE A 122 -10.93 -4.78 -7.91
CA ILE A 122 -10.58 -6.20 -8.07
C ILE A 122 -9.83 -6.74 -6.85
N ALA A 123 -8.96 -5.94 -6.24
CA ALA A 123 -8.27 -6.29 -4.99
C ALA A 123 -9.28 -6.52 -3.86
N LEU A 124 -10.25 -5.62 -3.70
CA LEU A 124 -11.35 -5.78 -2.73
C LEU A 124 -12.18 -7.03 -3.00
N GLN A 125 -12.62 -7.25 -4.24
CA GLN A 125 -13.41 -8.44 -4.61
C GLN A 125 -12.66 -9.73 -4.27
N ARG A 126 -11.36 -9.79 -4.60
CA ARG A 126 -10.52 -10.96 -4.30
C ARG A 126 -10.31 -11.17 -2.80
N ALA A 127 -10.06 -10.09 -2.05
CA ALA A 127 -9.81 -10.16 -0.62
C ALA A 127 -11.06 -10.58 0.17
N TYR A 128 -12.23 -10.05 -0.20
CA TYR A 128 -13.49 -10.32 0.48
C TYR A 128 -14.34 -11.42 -0.16
N ARG A 129 -13.84 -12.07 -1.23
CA ARG A 129 -14.56 -13.10 -2.01
C ARG A 129 -15.98 -12.66 -2.39
N LEU A 130 -16.10 -11.41 -2.81
CA LEU A 130 -17.37 -10.85 -3.26
C LEU A 130 -17.56 -11.29 -4.71
N ASP A 131 -18.46 -12.24 -4.92
CA ASP A 131 -18.87 -12.75 -6.25
C ASP A 131 -19.68 -11.71 -7.05
#